data_AF-A0A1V5I722-F1
#
_entry.id   AF-A0A1V5I722-F1
#
_cell.length_a   1.000
_cell.length_b   1.000
_cell.length_c   1.000
_cell.angle_alpha   90.00
_cell.angle_beta   90.00
_cell.angle_gamma   90.00
#
_symmetry.space_group_name_H-M   'P 1'
#
loop_
_entity.id
_entity.type
_entity.pdbx_description
1 polymer ?
#
loop_
_entity_poly.entity_id
_entity_poly.type
_entity_poly.pdbx_seq_one_letter_code
_entity_poly.pdbx_strand_id
1 'polypeptide(L)'
;MLDTACKDGGTLFSALRDDDLRRFVEDCRRRSLVSALAGSLSERDLPRLAAIAPDIVGFRGAACGGDRLSGQVDASAVRRLKVAAAG
;
A
#
# COMPACT_ATOMS: atom_id res chain seq x y z
N MET A 1 -4.02 -1.56 10.66
CA MET A 1 -3.29 -1.83 9.40
C MET A 1 -3.97 -2.97 8.67
N LEU A 2 -4.04 -2.91 7.34
CA LEU A 2 -4.46 -4.03 6.49
C LEU A 2 -3.28 -4.47 5.61
N ASP A 3 -3.09 -5.78 5.48
CA ASP A 3 -2.12 -6.43 4.61
C ASP A 3 -2.71 -7.78 4.13
N THR A 4 -2.22 -8.31 3.03
CA THR A 4 -2.62 -9.61 2.48
C THR A 4 -1.89 -10.74 3.19
N ALA A 5 -2.63 -11.69 3.78
CA ALA A 5 -2.07 -12.85 4.46
C ALA A 5 -1.46 -13.88 3.49
N CYS A 6 -2.23 -14.27 2.47
CA CYS A 6 -1.78 -15.16 1.39
C CYS A 6 -1.15 -14.34 0.26
N LYS A 7 -0.11 -14.88 -0.37
CA LYS A 7 0.72 -14.18 -1.37
C LYS A 7 0.59 -14.82 -2.74
N ASP A 8 -0.62 -15.27 -3.04
CA ASP A 8 -0.93 -16.17 -4.15
C ASP A 8 -1.23 -15.37 -5.44
N GLY A 9 -0.68 -14.16 -5.54
CA GLY A 9 -0.94 -13.20 -6.61
C GLY A 9 -2.04 -12.17 -6.31
N GLY A 10 -2.77 -12.31 -5.20
CA GLY A 10 -3.74 -11.31 -4.75
C GLY A 10 -3.10 -10.01 -4.25
N THR A 11 -3.78 -8.89 -4.49
CA THR A 11 -3.44 -7.57 -3.95
C THR A 11 -4.49 -7.14 -2.93
N LEU A 12 -4.20 -6.10 -2.15
CA LEU A 12 -5.20 -5.47 -1.29
C LEU A 12 -6.50 -5.16 -2.05
N PHE A 13 -6.35 -4.68 -3.29
CA PHE A 13 -7.45 -4.25 -4.14
C PHE A 13 -8.19 -5.38 -4.86
N SER A 14 -7.62 -6.58 -4.91
CA SER A 14 -8.38 -7.77 -5.33
C SER A 14 -9.17 -8.36 -4.16
N ALA A 15 -8.76 -8.09 -2.92
CA ALA A 15 -9.42 -8.60 -1.72
C ALA A 15 -10.54 -7.68 -1.21
N LEU A 16 -10.37 -6.37 -1.32
CA LEU A 16 -11.30 -5.36 -0.80
C LEU A 16 -11.62 -4.30 -1.86
N ARG A 17 -12.86 -3.81 -1.84
CA ARG A 17 -13.29 -2.68 -2.69
C ARG A 17 -12.82 -1.37 -2.07
N ASP A 18 -12.77 -0.32 -2.88
CA ASP A 18 -12.31 1.00 -2.40
C ASP A 18 -13.19 1.56 -1.29
N ASP A 19 -14.50 1.33 -1.35
CA ASP A 19 -15.42 1.82 -0.33
C ASP A 19 -15.20 1.12 1.01
N ASP A 20 -14.81 -0.15 1.00
CA ASP A 20 -14.49 -0.89 2.22
C ASP A 20 -13.17 -0.35 2.83
N LEU A 21 -12.20 0.01 1.98
CA LEU A 21 -10.93 0.62 2.41
C LEU A 21 -11.13 2.06 2.93
N ARG A 22 -11.97 2.88 2.28
CA ARG A 22 -12.31 4.23 2.74
C ARG A 22 -12.99 4.19 4.11
N ARG A 23 -13.98 3.32 4.28
CA ARG A 23 -14.66 3.13 5.57
C ARG A 23 -13.67 2.74 6.66
N PHE A 24 -12.74 1.84 6.36
CA PHE A 24 -11.69 1.46 7.29
C PHE A 24 -10.82 2.66 7.72
N VAL A 25 -10.37 3.48 6.77
CA VAL A 25 -9.56 4.69 7.05
C VAL A 25 -10.37 5.71 7.86
N GLU A 26 -11.63 5.96 7.48
CA GLU A 26 -12.53 6.87 8.20
C GLU A 26 -12.78 6.41 9.64
N ASP A 27 -12.99 5.11 9.85
CA ASP A 27 -13.19 4.55 11.19
C ASP A 27 -11.93 4.64 12.04
N CYS A 28 -10.74 4.45 11.46
CA CYS A 28 -9.48 4.73 12.15
C CYS A 28 -9.41 6.20 12.58
N ARG A 29 -9.65 7.15 11.67
CA ARG A 29 -9.63 8.59 11.98
C ARG A 29 -10.63 8.97 13.07
N ARG A 30 -11.87 8.47 13.00
CA ARG A 30 -12.91 8.71 14.02
C ARG A 30 -12.51 8.22 15.42
N ARG A 31 -11.61 7.25 15.49
CA ARG A 31 -11.10 6.67 16.74
C ARG A 31 -9.72 7.24 17.12
N SER A 32 -9.24 8.26 16.41
CA SER A 32 -7.90 8.83 16.58
C SER A 32 -6.78 7.80 16.41
N LEU A 33 -6.97 6.83 15.50
CA LEU A 33 -5.98 5.81 15.15
C LEU A 33 -5.31 6.12 13.83
N VAL A 34 -4.04 5.74 13.71
CA VAL A 34 -3.28 5.78 12.46
C VAL A 34 -3.68 4.59 11.57
N SER A 35 -4.10 4.88 10.34
CA SER A 35 -4.43 3.91 9.33
C SER A 35 -3.21 3.56 8.46
N ALA A 36 -3.07 2.28 8.11
CA ALA A 36 -1.99 1.82 7.24
C ALA A 36 -2.48 0.74 6.29
N LEU A 37 -2.14 0.86 5.01
CA LEU A 37 -2.51 -0.09 3.95
C LEU A 37 -1.25 -0.68 3.29
N ALA A 38 -1.22 -2.00 3.15
CA ALA A 38 -0.18 -2.78 2.49
C ALA A 38 -0.85 -3.95 1.73
N GLY A 39 -0.04 -4.81 1.10
CA GLY A 39 -0.52 -6.01 0.43
C GLY A 39 -0.32 -5.97 -1.09
N SER A 40 0.86 -6.45 -1.51
CA SER A 40 1.27 -6.55 -2.92
C SER A 40 1.04 -5.28 -3.75
N LEU A 41 1.22 -4.11 -3.12
CA LEU A 41 1.06 -2.81 -3.75
C LEU A 41 2.22 -2.48 -4.70
N SER A 42 1.90 -1.71 -5.74
CA SER A 42 2.82 -1.21 -6.76
C SER A 42 2.73 0.32 -6.89
N GLU A 43 3.64 0.93 -7.65
CA GLU A 43 3.60 2.37 -7.95
C GLU A 43 2.30 2.79 -8.65
N ARG A 44 1.72 1.90 -9.46
CA ARG A 44 0.46 2.17 -10.20
C ARG A 44 -0.74 2.33 -9.27
N ASP A 45 -0.64 1.84 -8.04
CA ASP A 45 -1.69 1.90 -7.05
C ASP A 45 -1.70 3.23 -6.28
N LEU A 46 -0.64 4.05 -6.39
CA LEU A 46 -0.50 5.30 -5.62
C LEU A 46 -1.64 6.30 -5.84
N PRO A 47 -2.14 6.56 -7.07
CA PRO A 47 -3.29 7.44 -7.25
C PRO A 47 -4.55 6.93 -6.53
N ARG A 48 -4.74 5.61 -6.52
CA ARG A 48 -5.87 4.95 -5.85
C ARG A 48 -5.73 5.03 -4.33
N LEU A 49 -4.52 4.82 -3.80
CA LEU A 49 -4.20 4.98 -2.38
C LEU A 49 -4.36 6.44 -1.93
N ALA A 50 -3.95 7.41 -2.75
CA ALA A 50 -4.13 8.84 -2.48
C ALA A 50 -5.62 9.21 -2.35
N ALA A 51 -6.48 8.65 -3.20
CA ALA A 51 -7.93 8.85 -3.12
C ALA A 51 -8.59 8.18 -1.89
N ILE A 52 -7.97 7.15 -1.32
CA ILE A 52 -8.41 6.50 -0.06
C ILE A 52 -7.81 7.22 1.17
N ALA A 53 -6.65 7.84 1.00
CA ALA A 53 -5.93 8.65 1.96
C ALA A 53 -5.59 7.94 3.30
N PRO A 54 -5.00 6.73 3.31
CA PRO A 54 -4.44 6.18 4.54
C PRO A 54 -3.27 7.04 5.03
N ASP A 55 -2.96 6.98 6.33
CA ASP A 55 -1.85 7.74 6.90
C ASP A 55 -0.49 7.15 6.49
N ILE A 56 -0.43 5.82 6.29
CA ILE A 56 0.78 5.07 5.93
C ILE A 56 0.48 4.08 4.80
N VAL A 57 1.42 3.95 3.86
CA VAL A 57 1.41 2.90 2.82
C VAL A 57 2.66 2.04 2.90
N GLY A 58 2.50 0.72 2.77
CA GLY A 58 3.59 -0.25 2.91
C GLY A 58 3.94 -0.96 1.60
N PHE A 59 5.22 -0.95 1.22
CA PHE A 59 5.74 -1.62 0.02
C PHE A 59 6.87 -2.60 0.37
N ARG A 60 6.86 -3.79 -0.26
CA ARG A 60 8.01 -4.72 -0.23
C ARG A 60 8.45 -5.16 -1.62
N GLY A 61 7.55 -5.67 -2.45
CA GLY A 61 7.91 -6.07 -3.82
C GLY A 61 8.35 -4.88 -4.65
N ALA A 62 7.55 -3.81 -4.68
CA ALA A 62 7.86 -2.58 -5.41
C ALA A 62 9.16 -1.89 -4.93
N ALA A 63 9.48 -1.99 -3.64
CA ALA A 63 10.73 -1.45 -3.07
C ALA A 63 11.97 -2.31 -3.38
N CYS A 64 11.79 -3.50 -3.96
CA CYS A 64 12.85 -4.47 -4.22
C CYS A 64 12.93 -4.86 -5.70
N GLY A 65 12.65 -3.90 -6.58
CA GLY A 65 12.73 -4.10 -8.04
C GLY A 65 11.66 -5.04 -8.60
N GLY A 66 10.58 -5.31 -7.86
CA GLY A 66 9.54 -6.25 -8.24
C GLY A 66 9.74 -7.67 -7.69
N ASP A 67 10.90 -7.98 -7.13
CA ASP A 67 11.19 -9.28 -6.52
C ASP A 67 11.08 -9.19 -4.99
N ARG A 68 10.01 -9.77 -4.44
CA ARG A 68 9.79 -9.82 -2.99
C ARG A 68 10.60 -10.90 -2.28
N LEU A 69 10.93 -12.01 -2.96
CA LEU A 69 11.45 -13.22 -2.31
C LEU A 69 12.97 -13.23 -2.28
N SER A 70 13.62 -12.95 -3.40
CA SER A 70 15.08 -12.85 -3.51
C SER A 70 15.58 -11.42 -3.67
N GLY A 71 14.68 -10.47 -4.00
CA GLY A 71 15.05 -9.08 -4.18
C GLY A 71 15.38 -8.37 -2.87
N GLN A 72 16.44 -7.57 -2.90
CA GLN A 72 16.85 -6.69 -1.81
C GLN A 72 16.23 -5.31 -1.94
N VAL A 73 16.14 -4.57 -0.84
CA VAL A 73 15.66 -3.19 -0.86
C VAL A 73 16.59 -2.36 -1.74
N ASP A 74 16.00 -1.74 -2.77
CA ASP A 74 16.71 -0.90 -3.72
C ASP A 74 16.41 0.58 -3.42
N ALA A 75 17.46 1.34 -3.11
CA ALA A 75 17.31 2.75 -2.73
C ALA A 75 16.70 3.61 -3.86
N SER A 76 16.93 3.26 -5.13
CA SER A 76 16.34 3.96 -6.26
C SER A 76 14.84 3.68 -6.37
N ALA A 77 14.41 2.45 -6.10
CA ALA A 77 13.00 2.05 -6.06
C ALA A 77 12.26 2.75 -4.92
N VAL A 78 12.85 2.79 -3.73
CA VAL A 78 12.29 3.54 -2.59
C VAL A 78 12.15 5.03 -2.93
N ARG A 79 13.17 5.62 -3.57
CA ARG A 79 13.12 7.04 -4.00
C ARG A 79 11.99 7.28 -5.00
N ARG A 80 11.81 6.42 -6.00
CA ARG A 80 10.70 6.52 -6.96
C ARG A 80 9.34 6.48 -6.27
N LEU A 81 9.13 5.49 -5.40
CA LEU A 81 7.89 5.38 -4.62
C LEU A 81 7.63 6.61 -3.76
N LYS A 82 8.66 7.17 -3.12
CA LYS A 82 8.53 8.38 -2.29
C LYS A 82 8.15 9.61 -3.10
N VAL A 83 8.74 9.79 -4.28
CA VAL A 83 8.40 10.91 -5.19
C VAL A 83 6.98 10.74 -5.71
N ALA A 84 6.62 9.54 -6.16
CA ALA A 84 5.29 9.27 -6.70
C ALA A 84 4.18 9.37 -5.64
N ALA A 85 4.48 9.11 -4.37
CA ALA A 85 3.53 9.25 -3.26
C ALA A 85 3.37 10.69 -2.72
N ALA A 86 4.19 11.63 -3.18
CA ALA A 86 4.18 13.03 -2.73
C ALA A 86 3.47 13.98 -3.71
N GLY A 87 3.07 13.50 -4.88
CA GLY A 87 2.26 14.22 -5.87
C GLY A 87 0.80 13.79 -5.80
#